data_AF-A0A3A0GB98-F1
#
_entry.id   AF-A0A3A0GB98-F1
#
_cell.length_a   1.000
_cell.length_b   1.000
_cell.length_c   1.000
_cell.angle_alpha   90.00
_cell.angle_beta   90.00
_cell.angle_gamma   90.00
#
_symmetry.space_group_name_H-M   'P 1'
#
loop_
_entity.id
_entity.type
_entity.pdbx_description
1 polymer ?
#
loop_
_entity_poly.entity_id
_entity_poly.type
_entity_poly.pdbx_seq_one_letter_code
_entity_poly.pdbx_strand_id
1 'polypeptide(L)'
;MALNLDAANRAALVRLLQPVFATQDQRRALVELALGWDSPALATIDWSGEAQVFTVRLVGVLADFGEVAPGQQALVAVLATLRERLGADRQAEIDDLLDALAGARQREVARAQAASVGAGFEALSRLVGSPEIAALLRRYQSDFEGARSKVGTIGHYKALHDGFQALEDLYAVLNGRRQRLAEHADDWDMLALESGDLGDAVAALLAEGADARFAAQDAPVMSLLRRGSDTVAAAAAARRLDQLESGLMSLQRAINLGLAGFNDKLLAAAGELPLTRLNEAMAGLRGSLVSLPGVDPAVPARVDAAAAAMDALARQLVVLVQAHGQSQDLDDELRRVATTFVLQHDIGEVRNAWEDIKALAAPLHAGEGEAAAPGLARIREEQARVDGALDGQDEARIEEMFRRYRSRFAAYFRALDKQLLDLCAQIESIDEPLGLLLGRLT
;
A
#
# COMPACT_ATOMS: atom_id res chain seq x y z
N MET A 1 -15.66 9.94 -10.04
CA MET A 1 -14.52 10.79 -9.58
C MET A 1 -13.47 10.81 -10.68
N ALA A 2 -12.82 11.95 -10.94
CA ALA A 2 -11.69 11.99 -11.88
C ALA A 2 -10.57 11.08 -11.36
N LEU A 3 -9.78 10.47 -12.25
CA LEU A 3 -8.69 9.58 -11.87
C LEU A 3 -7.35 10.32 -11.95
N ASN A 4 -6.70 10.53 -10.81
CA ASN A 4 -5.39 11.18 -10.81
C ASN A 4 -4.28 10.21 -11.26
N LEU A 5 -3.84 10.35 -12.52
CA LEU A 5 -2.77 9.54 -13.11
C LEU A 5 -1.40 10.16 -12.86
N ASP A 6 -0.52 9.43 -12.18
CA ASP A 6 0.90 9.77 -12.14
C ASP A 6 1.57 9.64 -13.53
N ALA A 7 2.78 10.20 -13.65
CA ALA A 7 3.51 10.23 -14.90
C ALA A 7 3.89 8.83 -15.43
N ALA A 8 4.17 7.88 -14.53
CA ALA A 8 4.58 6.52 -14.90
C ALA A 8 3.40 5.74 -15.48
N ASN A 9 2.25 5.76 -14.81
CA ASN A 9 1.01 5.15 -15.26
C ASN A 9 0.53 5.77 -16.59
N ARG A 10 0.61 7.11 -16.72
CA ARG A 10 0.29 7.79 -17.98
C ARG A 10 1.20 7.34 -19.12
N ALA A 11 2.51 7.26 -18.89
CA ALA A 11 3.47 6.81 -19.90
C ALA A 11 3.23 5.34 -20.31
N ALA A 12 2.97 4.47 -19.34
CA ALA A 12 2.66 3.06 -19.59
C ALA A 12 1.36 2.88 -20.40
N LEU A 13 0.30 3.63 -20.07
CA LEU A 13 -0.95 3.64 -20.83
C LEU A 13 -0.73 4.08 -22.28
N VAL A 14 0.02 5.16 -22.50
CA VAL A 14 0.29 5.67 -23.87
C VAL A 14 1.05 4.63 -24.68
N ARG A 15 2.09 4.02 -24.11
CA ARG A 15 2.88 2.96 -24.76
C ARG A 15 2.02 1.75 -25.12
N LEU A 16 1.11 1.35 -24.24
CA LEU A 16 0.21 0.21 -24.45
C LEU A 16 -0.83 0.49 -25.54
N LEU A 17 -1.46 1.68 -25.50
CA LEU A 17 -2.62 2.01 -26.34
C LEU A 17 -2.23 2.49 -27.74
N GLN A 18 -1.07 3.14 -27.90
CA GLN A 18 -0.66 3.73 -29.18
C GLN A 18 -0.69 2.75 -30.37
N PRO A 19 -0.19 1.50 -30.27
CA PRO A 19 -0.23 0.56 -31.40
C PRO A 19 -1.66 0.15 -31.82
N VAL A 20 -2.58 0.13 -30.86
CA VAL A 20 -3.99 -0.25 -31.08
C VAL A 20 -4.77 0.90 -31.71
N PHE A 21 -4.33 2.13 -31.42
CA PHE A 21 -4.86 3.37 -31.94
C PHE A 21 -4.08 3.86 -33.16
N ALA A 22 -3.67 2.97 -34.06
CA ALA A 22 -2.95 3.39 -35.26
C ALA A 22 -3.84 4.24 -36.19
N THR A 23 -5.08 3.83 -36.45
CA THR A 23 -6.01 4.55 -37.33
C THR A 23 -7.22 5.14 -36.60
N GLN A 24 -7.84 6.17 -37.18
CA GLN A 24 -9.04 6.81 -36.62
C GLN A 24 -10.21 5.84 -36.45
N ASP A 25 -10.43 4.94 -37.42
CA ASP A 25 -11.51 3.96 -37.37
C ASP A 25 -11.30 2.95 -36.23
N GLN A 26 -10.06 2.48 -36.04
CA GLN A 26 -9.71 1.57 -34.93
C GLN A 26 -9.94 2.23 -33.57
N ARG A 27 -9.53 3.50 -33.43
CA ARG A 27 -9.75 4.30 -32.22
C ARG A 27 -11.23 4.42 -31.88
N ARG A 28 -12.05 4.84 -32.84
CA ARG A 28 -13.50 4.98 -32.66
C ARG A 28 -14.16 3.66 -32.30
N ALA A 29 -13.92 2.63 -33.10
CA ALA A 29 -14.56 1.33 -32.90
C ALA A 29 -14.27 0.74 -31.51
N LEU A 30 -13.04 0.84 -31.00
CA LEU A 30 -12.69 0.34 -29.67
C LEU A 30 -13.33 1.19 -28.55
N VAL A 31 -13.23 2.51 -28.63
CA VAL A 31 -13.71 3.40 -27.57
C VAL A 31 -15.24 3.45 -27.52
N GLU A 32 -15.93 3.47 -28.67
CA GLU A 32 -17.39 3.40 -28.74
C GLU A 32 -17.91 2.08 -28.18
N LEU A 33 -17.23 0.97 -28.48
CA LEU A 33 -17.57 -0.34 -27.90
C LEU A 33 -17.41 -0.35 -26.38
N ALA A 34 -16.32 0.24 -25.86
CA ALA A 34 -16.01 0.23 -24.44
C ALA A 34 -16.93 1.14 -23.62
N LEU A 35 -17.27 2.32 -24.14
CA LEU A 35 -18.02 3.34 -23.40
C LEU A 35 -19.53 3.27 -23.66
N GLY A 36 -19.96 2.62 -24.75
CA GLY A 36 -21.33 2.67 -25.25
C GLY A 36 -21.57 3.89 -26.15
N TRP A 37 -22.40 3.70 -27.18
CA TRP A 37 -22.62 4.65 -28.27
C TRP A 37 -23.24 5.99 -27.81
N ASP A 38 -23.99 5.95 -26.70
CA ASP A 38 -24.66 7.13 -26.13
C ASP A 38 -23.84 7.78 -25.00
N SER A 39 -22.58 7.37 -24.79
CA SER A 39 -21.76 7.92 -23.73
C SER A 39 -21.41 9.39 -23.97
N PRO A 40 -21.71 10.31 -23.03
CA PRO A 40 -21.35 11.73 -23.17
C PRO A 40 -19.83 11.94 -23.33
N ALA A 41 -19.01 10.98 -22.87
CA ALA A 41 -17.56 11.02 -23.03
C ALA A 41 -17.15 11.09 -24.51
N LEU A 42 -17.87 10.40 -25.41
CA LEU A 42 -17.55 10.36 -26.84
C LEU A 42 -17.60 11.73 -27.50
N ALA A 43 -18.48 12.62 -27.04
CA ALA A 43 -18.61 13.99 -27.54
C ALA A 43 -17.42 14.88 -27.16
N THR A 44 -16.64 14.49 -26.15
CA THR A 44 -15.47 15.25 -25.68
C THR A 44 -14.15 14.82 -26.34
N ILE A 45 -14.16 13.73 -27.11
CA ILE A 45 -12.96 13.16 -27.72
C ILE A 45 -12.70 13.81 -29.08
N ASP A 46 -11.52 14.43 -29.21
CA ASP A 46 -10.95 14.80 -30.50
C ASP A 46 -10.34 13.56 -31.17
N TRP A 47 -11.01 13.06 -32.22
CA TRP A 47 -10.61 11.86 -32.96
C TRP A 47 -9.46 12.07 -33.94
N SER A 48 -9.00 13.32 -34.11
CA SER A 48 -7.99 13.69 -35.10
C SER A 48 -6.55 13.56 -34.57
N GLY A 49 -5.58 13.67 -35.48
CA GLY A 49 -4.16 13.75 -35.16
C GLY A 49 -3.40 12.41 -35.14
N GLU A 50 -2.08 12.53 -34.99
CA GLU A 50 -1.15 11.41 -34.90
C GLU A 50 -1.47 10.48 -33.72
N ALA A 51 -1.21 9.18 -33.86
CA ALA A 51 -1.58 8.16 -32.88
C ALA A 51 -1.09 8.46 -31.46
N GLN A 52 0.15 8.92 -31.33
CA GLN A 52 0.72 9.28 -30.04
C GLN A 52 -0.02 10.49 -29.41
N VAL A 53 -0.24 11.55 -30.19
CA VAL A 53 -0.91 12.78 -29.71
C VAL A 53 -2.35 12.48 -29.33
N PHE A 54 -3.07 11.73 -30.15
CA PHE A 54 -4.42 11.26 -29.85
C PHE A 54 -4.45 10.45 -28.55
N THR A 55 -3.56 9.47 -28.40
CA THR A 55 -3.55 8.58 -27.23
C THR A 55 -3.30 9.35 -25.93
N VAL A 56 -2.36 10.30 -25.92
CA VAL A 56 -2.10 11.15 -24.75
C VAL A 56 -3.34 11.96 -24.37
N ARG A 57 -4.03 12.55 -25.36
CA ARG A 57 -5.26 13.34 -25.14
C ARG A 57 -6.40 12.45 -24.64
N LEU A 58 -6.60 11.29 -25.28
CA LEU A 58 -7.64 10.33 -24.90
C LEU A 58 -7.48 9.87 -23.44
N VAL A 59 -6.26 9.50 -23.04
CA VAL A 59 -5.98 9.09 -21.65
C VAL A 59 -6.34 10.20 -20.66
N GLY A 60 -6.02 11.46 -20.97
CA GLY A 60 -6.42 12.62 -20.16
C GLY A 60 -7.93 12.78 -20.08
N VAL A 61 -8.61 12.81 -21.24
CA VAL A 61 -10.07 12.97 -21.33
C VAL A 61 -10.81 11.89 -20.55
N LEU A 62 -10.42 10.62 -20.70
CA LEU A 62 -11.09 9.51 -20.01
C LEU A 62 -10.80 9.50 -18.50
N ALA A 63 -9.60 9.90 -18.08
CA ALA A 63 -9.28 10.05 -16.66
C ALA A 63 -10.10 11.19 -16.02
N ASP A 64 -10.22 12.33 -16.69
CA ASP A 64 -10.94 13.51 -16.20
C ASP A 64 -12.47 13.33 -16.25
N PHE A 65 -12.99 12.60 -17.24
CA PHE A 65 -14.43 12.33 -17.37
C PHE A 65 -14.99 11.56 -16.15
N GLY A 66 -14.18 10.68 -15.56
CA GLY A 66 -14.57 9.90 -14.39
C GLY A 66 -15.36 8.64 -14.77
N GLU A 67 -16.64 8.56 -14.40
CA GLU A 67 -17.44 7.34 -14.48
C GLU A 67 -18.44 7.39 -15.64
N VAL A 68 -18.49 6.35 -16.47
CA VAL A 68 -19.50 6.19 -17.53
C VAL A 68 -20.78 5.52 -17.04
N ALA A 69 -20.67 4.76 -15.95
CA ALA A 69 -21.78 4.18 -15.18
C ALA A 69 -21.35 4.11 -13.70
N PRO A 70 -22.28 4.00 -12.73
CA PRO A 70 -21.94 3.91 -11.31
C PRO A 70 -20.89 2.82 -11.05
N GLY A 71 -19.71 3.23 -10.55
CA GLY A 71 -18.60 2.33 -10.26
C GLY A 71 -17.65 2.06 -11.43
N GLN A 72 -18.05 2.34 -12.68
CA GLN A 72 -17.28 2.04 -13.89
C GLN A 72 -16.56 3.29 -14.42
N GLN A 73 -15.26 3.39 -14.13
CA GLN A 73 -14.40 4.47 -14.61
C GLN A 73 -14.12 4.31 -16.12
N ALA A 74 -14.16 5.41 -16.89
CA ALA A 74 -14.13 5.39 -18.36
C ALA A 74 -12.84 4.79 -18.95
N LEU A 75 -11.69 5.14 -18.39
CA LEU A 75 -10.39 4.59 -18.81
C LEU A 75 -10.28 3.10 -18.48
N VAL A 76 -10.76 2.69 -17.30
CA VAL A 76 -10.84 1.29 -16.87
C VAL A 76 -11.72 0.48 -17.83
N ALA A 77 -12.86 1.02 -18.26
CA ALA A 77 -13.73 0.37 -19.24
C ALA A 77 -13.00 0.11 -20.57
N VAL A 78 -12.27 1.10 -21.10
CA VAL A 78 -11.47 0.94 -22.33
C VAL A 78 -10.39 -0.12 -22.17
N LEU A 79 -9.69 -0.15 -21.04
CA LEU A 79 -8.65 -1.15 -20.77
C LEU A 79 -9.24 -2.56 -20.65
N ALA A 80 -10.39 -2.71 -19.98
CA ALA A 80 -11.07 -4.00 -19.87
C ALA A 80 -11.51 -4.53 -21.24
N THR A 81 -12.11 -3.68 -22.10
CA THR A 81 -12.48 -4.06 -23.47
C THR A 81 -11.25 -4.40 -24.32
N LEU A 82 -10.14 -3.69 -24.11
CA LEU A 82 -8.89 -3.98 -24.80
C LEU A 82 -8.28 -5.31 -24.37
N ARG A 83 -8.33 -5.64 -23.08
CA ARG A 83 -7.82 -6.88 -22.49
C ARG A 83 -8.36 -8.10 -23.24
N GLU A 84 -9.66 -8.13 -23.51
CA GLU A 84 -10.34 -9.25 -24.20
C GLU A 84 -9.85 -9.49 -25.63
N ARG A 85 -9.18 -8.51 -26.24
CA ARG A 85 -8.78 -8.53 -27.66
C ARG A 85 -7.29 -8.78 -27.88
N LEU A 86 -6.48 -8.81 -26.82
CA LEU A 86 -5.04 -8.95 -26.91
C LEU A 86 -4.56 -10.33 -26.44
N GLY A 87 -3.36 -10.72 -26.87
CA GLY A 87 -2.70 -11.95 -26.41
C GLY A 87 -2.26 -11.87 -24.95
N ALA A 88 -1.96 -13.03 -24.36
CA ALA A 88 -1.70 -13.21 -22.92
C ALA A 88 -0.65 -12.25 -22.35
N ASP A 89 0.42 -11.95 -23.09
CA ASP A 89 1.48 -11.04 -22.62
C ASP A 89 0.98 -9.59 -22.46
N ARG A 90 0.11 -9.14 -23.36
CA ARG A 90 -0.49 -7.79 -23.28
C ARG A 90 -1.64 -7.72 -22.29
N GLN A 91 -2.37 -8.82 -22.11
CA GLN A 91 -3.35 -8.94 -21.02
C GLN A 91 -2.67 -8.75 -19.67
N ALA A 92 -1.51 -9.37 -19.45
CA ALA A 92 -0.71 -9.20 -18.26
C ALA A 92 -0.32 -7.73 -17.98
N GLU A 93 0.09 -6.98 -19.01
CA GLU A 93 0.41 -5.54 -18.90
C GLU A 93 -0.84 -4.69 -18.60
N ILE A 94 -1.99 -5.04 -19.19
CA ILE A 94 -3.27 -4.38 -18.90
C ILE A 94 -3.71 -4.65 -17.47
N ASP A 95 -3.58 -5.88 -16.98
CA ASP A 95 -3.96 -6.26 -15.63
C ASP A 95 -3.12 -5.49 -14.59
N ASP A 96 -1.80 -5.40 -14.81
CA ASP A 96 -0.92 -4.60 -13.96
C ASP A 96 -1.34 -3.12 -13.91
N LEU A 97 -1.79 -2.56 -15.04
CA LEU A 97 -2.31 -1.19 -15.10
C LEU A 97 -3.67 -1.05 -14.42
N LEU A 98 -4.62 -1.96 -14.67
CA LEU A 98 -5.93 -1.96 -14.03
C LEU A 98 -5.77 -2.00 -12.51
N ASP A 99 -4.85 -2.82 -12.01
CA ASP A 99 -4.54 -2.93 -10.59
C ASP A 99 -3.97 -1.63 -10.01
N ALA A 100 -3.01 -1.03 -10.73
CA ALA A 100 -2.43 0.25 -10.33
C ALA A 100 -3.47 1.39 -10.28
N LEU A 101 -4.39 1.44 -11.26
CA LEU A 101 -5.47 2.42 -11.35
C LEU A 101 -6.51 2.23 -10.24
N ALA A 102 -6.88 0.98 -9.94
CA ALA A 102 -7.78 0.66 -8.84
C ALA A 102 -7.19 1.09 -7.49
N GLY A 103 -5.91 0.79 -7.25
CA GLY A 103 -5.19 1.26 -6.07
C GLY A 103 -5.12 2.79 -5.98
N ALA A 104 -4.89 3.48 -7.10
CA ALA A 104 -4.89 4.95 -7.13
C ALA A 104 -6.24 5.55 -6.73
N ARG A 105 -7.34 4.99 -7.26
CA ARG A 105 -8.70 5.40 -6.91
C ARG A 105 -8.98 5.19 -5.42
N GLN A 106 -8.64 4.03 -4.86
CA GLN A 106 -8.83 3.73 -3.44
C GLN A 106 -8.09 4.74 -2.54
N ARG A 107 -6.86 5.13 -2.90
CA ARG A 107 -6.10 6.17 -2.17
C ARG A 107 -6.78 7.53 -2.20
N GLU A 108 -7.33 7.92 -3.35
CA GLU A 108 -8.03 9.20 -3.47
C GLU A 108 -9.33 9.23 -2.65
N VAL A 109 -10.09 8.13 -2.63
CA VAL A 109 -11.27 7.98 -1.77
C VAL A 109 -10.89 8.08 -0.29
N ALA A 110 -9.86 7.36 0.15
CA ALA A 110 -9.39 7.40 1.53
C ALA A 110 -8.91 8.81 1.94
N ARG A 111 -8.23 9.52 1.03
CA ARG A 111 -7.80 10.91 1.26
C ARG A 111 -8.99 11.87 1.39
N ALA A 112 -10.01 11.72 0.54
CA ALA A 112 -11.22 12.53 0.63
C ALA A 112 -11.98 12.25 1.93
N GLN A 113 -12.00 11.00 2.39
CA GLN A 113 -12.58 10.62 3.68
C GLN A 113 -11.81 11.25 4.85
N ALA A 114 -10.49 11.14 4.88
CA ALA A 114 -9.68 11.76 5.93
C ALA A 114 -9.84 13.29 5.97
N ALA A 115 -9.89 13.95 4.81
CA ALA A 115 -10.17 15.38 4.74
C ALA A 115 -11.57 15.73 5.29
N SER A 116 -12.59 14.92 5.02
CA SER A 116 -13.93 15.07 5.60
C SER A 116 -13.90 14.95 7.13
N VAL A 117 -13.16 13.97 7.66
CA VAL A 117 -12.98 13.80 9.10
C VAL A 117 -12.31 15.03 9.73
N GLY A 118 -11.21 15.50 9.14
CA GLY A 118 -10.51 16.71 9.60
C GLY A 118 -11.42 17.94 9.61
N ALA A 119 -12.20 18.16 8.55
CA ALA A 119 -13.16 19.26 8.47
C ALA A 119 -14.26 19.19 9.54
N GLY A 120 -14.69 17.98 9.93
CA GLY A 120 -15.61 17.77 11.04
C GLY A 120 -15.01 18.18 12.39
N PHE A 121 -13.78 17.75 12.69
CA PHE A 121 -13.09 18.14 13.92
C PHE A 121 -12.78 19.64 13.99
N GLU A 122 -12.39 20.26 12.88
CA GLU A 122 -12.23 21.72 12.82
C GLU A 122 -13.54 22.49 13.01
N ALA A 123 -14.67 21.93 12.56
CA ALA A 123 -15.98 22.53 12.80
C ALA A 123 -16.33 22.46 14.30
N LEU A 124 -16.07 21.31 14.94
CA LEU A 124 -16.26 21.15 16.39
C LEU A 124 -15.35 22.06 17.21
N SER A 125 -14.07 22.20 16.82
CA SER A 125 -13.10 23.02 17.56
C SER A 125 -13.51 24.49 17.60
N ARG A 126 -14.19 24.99 16.56
CA ARG A 126 -14.74 26.36 16.53
C ARG A 126 -15.92 26.57 17.48
N LEU A 127 -16.62 25.51 17.86
CA LEU A 127 -17.78 25.57 18.74
C LEU A 127 -17.43 25.45 20.23
N VAL A 128 -16.18 25.11 20.57
CA VAL A 128 -15.71 24.97 21.98
C VAL A 128 -15.91 26.24 22.82
N GLY A 129 -16.07 27.41 22.19
CA GLY A 129 -16.40 28.66 22.89
C GLY A 129 -17.78 28.69 23.57
N SER A 130 -18.71 27.80 23.20
CA SER A 130 -20.00 27.65 23.90
C SER A 130 -19.82 26.73 25.11
N PRO A 131 -20.21 27.15 26.33
CA PRO A 131 -20.13 26.32 27.53
C PRO A 131 -20.87 24.99 27.43
N GLU A 132 -22.04 24.98 26.78
CA GLU A 132 -22.86 23.79 26.57
C GLU A 132 -22.15 22.79 25.66
N ILE A 133 -21.54 23.27 24.57
CA ILE A 133 -20.81 22.43 23.62
C ILE A 133 -19.50 21.94 24.24
N ALA A 134 -18.78 22.79 24.98
CA ALA A 134 -17.57 22.38 25.69
C ALA A 134 -17.88 21.30 26.75
N ALA A 135 -18.98 21.44 27.49
CA ALA A 135 -19.42 20.42 28.44
C ALA A 135 -19.78 19.10 27.76
N LEU A 136 -20.38 19.16 26.57
CA LEU A 136 -20.70 17.98 25.77
C LEU A 136 -19.43 17.29 25.23
N LEU A 137 -18.50 18.06 24.64
CA LEU A 137 -17.23 17.54 24.13
C LEU A 137 -16.36 16.91 25.23
N ARG A 138 -16.36 17.48 26.44
CA ARG A 138 -15.67 16.91 27.61
C ARG A 138 -16.17 15.51 27.99
N ARG A 139 -17.40 15.13 27.65
CA ARG A 139 -17.90 13.75 27.88
C ARG A 139 -17.17 12.72 27.05
N TYR A 140 -16.66 13.12 25.88
CA TYR A 140 -15.95 12.25 24.93
C TYR A 140 -14.45 12.50 24.89
N GLN A 141 -13.92 13.35 25.79
CA GLN A 141 -12.50 13.73 25.80
C GLN A 141 -11.57 12.51 25.89
N SER A 142 -11.90 11.55 26.77
CA SER A 142 -11.11 10.33 26.90
C SER A 142 -11.09 9.48 25.62
N ASP A 143 -12.18 9.49 24.83
CA ASP A 143 -12.23 8.76 23.56
C ASP A 143 -11.35 9.45 22.50
N PHE A 144 -11.38 10.79 22.45
CA PHE A 144 -10.51 11.58 21.58
C PHE A 144 -9.03 11.42 21.94
N GLU A 145 -8.67 11.49 23.22
CA GLU A 145 -7.31 11.28 23.70
C GLU A 145 -6.83 9.84 23.41
N GLY A 146 -7.69 8.84 23.64
CA GLY A 146 -7.39 7.45 23.34
C GLY A 146 -7.14 7.22 21.85
N ALA A 147 -8.00 7.77 20.98
CA ALA A 147 -7.80 7.69 19.54
C ALA A 147 -6.53 8.39 19.09
N ARG A 148 -6.28 9.61 19.57
CA ARG A 148 -5.07 10.38 19.26
C ARG A 148 -3.81 9.62 19.64
N SER A 149 -3.78 9.05 20.84
CA SER A 149 -2.66 8.23 21.30
C SER A 149 -2.40 7.04 20.37
N LYS A 150 -3.46 6.36 19.89
CA LYS A 150 -3.33 5.23 18.98
C LYS A 150 -2.89 5.65 17.57
N VAL A 151 -3.39 6.77 17.06
CA VAL A 151 -2.89 7.36 15.81
C VAL A 151 -1.40 7.66 15.91
N GLY A 152 -0.93 8.22 17.03
CA GLY A 152 0.50 8.44 17.28
C GLY A 152 1.32 7.15 17.33
N THR A 153 0.78 6.06 17.86
CA THR A 153 1.44 4.73 17.80
C THR A 153 1.55 4.21 16.38
N ILE A 154 0.51 4.37 15.55
CA ILE A 154 0.52 3.98 14.14
C ILE A 154 1.58 4.78 13.37
N GLY A 155 1.60 6.11 13.53
CA GLY A 155 2.60 6.98 12.90
C GLY A 155 4.04 6.57 13.24
N HIS A 156 4.31 6.26 14.51
CA HIS A 156 5.64 5.82 14.94
C HIS A 156 6.09 4.51 14.28
N TYR A 157 5.26 3.45 14.34
CA TYR A 157 5.64 2.16 13.73
C TYR A 157 5.70 2.24 12.20
N LYS A 158 4.90 3.10 11.58
CA LYS A 158 4.99 3.38 10.15
C LYS A 158 6.33 4.05 9.80
N ALA A 159 6.76 5.06 10.56
CA ALA A 159 8.04 5.72 10.33
C ALA A 159 9.22 4.74 10.44
N LEU A 160 9.18 3.84 11.44
CA LEU A 160 10.16 2.76 11.56
C LEU A 160 10.11 1.81 10.37
N HIS A 161 8.93 1.35 9.95
CA HIS A 161 8.77 0.48 8.79
C HIS A 161 9.36 1.11 7.52
N ASP A 162 8.97 2.35 7.20
CA ASP A 162 9.44 3.07 6.02
C ASP A 162 10.96 3.24 6.02
N GLY A 163 11.55 3.57 7.19
CA GLY A 163 13.00 3.67 7.33
C GLY A 163 13.69 2.32 7.13
N PHE A 164 13.13 1.22 7.63
CA PHE A 164 13.66 -0.13 7.40
C PHE A 164 13.56 -0.56 5.93
N GLN A 165 12.51 -0.15 5.22
CA GLN A 165 12.38 -0.39 3.78
C GLN A 165 13.47 0.37 3.00
N ALA A 166 13.73 1.63 3.36
CA ALA A 166 14.82 2.40 2.76
C ALA A 166 16.20 1.76 3.03
N LEU A 167 16.40 1.16 4.21
CA LEU A 167 17.61 0.39 4.50
C LEU A 167 17.74 -0.88 3.66
N GLU A 168 16.64 -1.55 3.31
CA GLU A 168 16.66 -2.72 2.44
C GLU A 168 17.21 -2.38 1.05
N ASP A 169 16.81 -1.23 0.49
CA ASP A 169 17.31 -0.73 -0.79
C ASP A 169 18.82 -0.45 -0.74
N LEU A 170 19.29 0.23 0.32
CA LEU A 170 20.72 0.49 0.54
C LEU A 170 21.51 -0.81 0.72
N TYR A 171 20.95 -1.77 1.47
CA TYR A 171 21.54 -3.10 1.65
C TYR A 171 21.70 -3.83 0.31
N ALA A 172 20.69 -3.77 -0.58
CA ALA A 172 20.76 -4.39 -1.88
C ALA A 172 21.91 -3.83 -2.74
N VAL A 173 22.12 -2.51 -2.71
CA VAL A 173 23.25 -1.85 -3.39
C VAL A 173 24.59 -2.35 -2.83
N LEU A 174 24.76 -2.32 -1.51
CA LEU A 174 26.00 -2.75 -0.84
C LEU A 174 26.31 -4.24 -1.11
N ASN A 175 25.30 -5.11 -1.03
CA ASN A 175 25.47 -6.54 -1.31
C ASN A 175 25.77 -6.80 -2.80
N GLY A 176 25.20 -6.04 -3.72
CA GLY A 176 25.56 -6.09 -5.14
C GLY A 176 27.01 -5.68 -5.37
N ARG A 177 27.49 -4.62 -4.69
CA ARG A 177 28.89 -4.20 -4.76
C ARG A 177 29.84 -5.21 -4.14
N ARG A 178 29.47 -5.82 -3.00
CA ARG A 178 30.24 -6.90 -2.35
C ARG A 178 30.66 -7.99 -3.34
N GLN A 179 29.76 -8.39 -4.24
CA GLN A 179 30.03 -9.45 -5.22
C GLN A 179 31.14 -9.09 -6.21
N ARG A 180 31.44 -7.81 -6.41
CA ARG A 180 32.45 -7.31 -7.37
C ARG A 180 33.79 -6.94 -6.73
N LEU A 181 33.87 -6.91 -5.40
CA LEU A 181 35.07 -6.48 -4.67
C LEU A 181 36.32 -7.34 -4.94
N ALA A 182 36.14 -8.59 -5.38
CA ALA A 182 37.26 -9.45 -5.76
C ALA A 182 37.96 -8.98 -7.05
N GLU A 183 37.26 -8.26 -7.92
CA GLU A 183 37.71 -7.90 -9.26
C GLU A 183 38.14 -6.43 -9.38
N HIS A 184 37.61 -5.55 -8.52
CA HIS A 184 37.79 -4.11 -8.63
C HIS A 184 38.17 -3.49 -7.29
N ALA A 185 39.46 -3.13 -7.14
CA ALA A 185 39.94 -2.49 -5.91
C ALA A 185 39.27 -1.15 -5.61
N ASP A 186 38.86 -0.40 -6.64
CA ASP A 186 38.18 0.89 -6.53
C ASP A 186 36.75 0.77 -5.95
N ASP A 187 36.15 -0.44 -6.00
CA ASP A 187 34.84 -0.67 -5.39
C ASP A 187 34.86 -0.52 -3.86
N TRP A 188 36.03 -0.64 -3.21
CA TRP A 188 36.15 -0.38 -1.77
C TRP A 188 35.92 1.09 -1.41
N ASP A 189 36.38 2.03 -2.25
CA ASP A 189 36.23 3.46 -1.97
C ASP A 189 34.77 3.90 -2.17
N MET A 190 34.11 3.33 -3.18
CA MET A 190 32.66 3.51 -3.36
C MET A 190 31.85 2.86 -2.24
N LEU A 191 32.23 1.65 -1.81
CA LEU A 191 31.59 0.98 -0.68
C LEU A 191 31.73 1.81 0.61
N ALA A 192 32.88 2.45 0.84
CA ALA A 192 33.08 3.32 1.99
C ALA A 192 32.13 4.53 1.97
N LEU A 193 31.94 5.15 0.80
CA LEU A 193 30.96 6.24 0.63
C LEU A 193 29.53 5.76 0.91
N GLU A 194 29.10 4.67 0.27
CA GLU A 194 27.76 4.10 0.45
C GLU A 194 27.52 3.59 1.88
N SER A 195 28.56 3.15 2.59
CA SER A 195 28.48 2.79 4.00
C SER A 195 28.25 4.01 4.91
N GLY A 196 28.68 5.20 4.48
CA GLY A 196 28.35 6.47 5.13
C GLY A 196 26.85 6.78 5.02
N ASP A 197 26.29 6.67 3.81
CA ASP A 197 24.86 6.85 3.56
C ASP A 197 24.01 5.85 4.37
N LEU A 198 24.45 4.59 4.45
CA LEU A 198 23.87 3.58 5.34
C LEU A 198 23.94 4.01 6.82
N GLY A 199 25.09 4.51 7.27
CA GLY A 199 25.30 4.99 8.63
C GLY A 199 24.34 6.10 9.02
N ASP A 200 24.13 7.08 8.12
CA ASP A 200 23.20 8.19 8.32
C ASP A 200 21.74 7.69 8.39
N ALA A 201 21.35 6.78 7.50
CA ALA A 201 20.02 6.16 7.52
C ALA A 201 19.77 5.36 8.81
N VAL A 202 20.77 4.59 9.28
CA VAL A 202 20.69 3.86 10.55
C VAL A 202 20.62 4.81 11.74
N ALA A 203 21.38 5.92 11.73
CA ALA A 203 21.32 6.92 12.80
C ALA A 203 19.94 7.57 12.91
N ALA A 204 19.30 7.89 11.77
CA ALA A 204 17.94 8.42 11.73
C ALA A 204 16.92 7.43 12.33
N LEU A 205 16.99 6.16 11.95
CA LEU A 205 16.12 5.10 12.51
C LEU A 205 16.34 4.88 14.00
N LEU A 206 17.59 4.93 14.46
CA LEU A 206 17.90 4.80 15.89
C LEU A 206 17.37 5.98 16.70
N ALA A 207 17.33 7.19 16.11
CA ALA A 207 16.73 8.36 16.74
C ALA A 207 15.20 8.22 16.82
N GLU A 208 14.55 7.73 15.77
CA GLU A 208 13.12 7.43 15.76
C GLU A 208 12.78 6.37 16.82
N GLY A 209 13.50 5.25 16.84
CA GLY A 209 13.33 4.16 17.82
C GLY A 209 13.74 4.50 19.25
N ALA A 210 14.24 5.70 19.52
CA ALA A 210 14.62 6.16 20.86
C ALA A 210 13.45 6.78 21.64
N ASP A 211 12.25 6.88 21.05
CA ASP A 211 11.06 7.34 21.76
C ASP A 211 10.84 6.49 23.03
N ALA A 212 10.83 7.16 24.20
CA ALA A 212 10.76 6.52 25.50
C ALA A 212 9.53 5.59 25.67
N ARG A 213 8.45 5.82 24.91
CA ARG A 213 7.24 4.99 24.92
C ARG A 213 7.48 3.61 24.34
N PHE A 214 8.41 3.48 23.37
CA PHE A 214 8.60 2.28 22.56
C PHE A 214 10.01 1.67 22.70
N ALA A 215 10.99 2.46 23.12
CA ALA A 215 12.41 2.10 23.17
C ALA A 215 12.71 0.74 23.82
N ALA A 216 12.01 0.39 24.91
CA ALA A 216 12.23 -0.89 25.59
C ALA A 216 11.83 -2.09 24.72
N GLN A 217 10.76 -1.97 23.93
CA GLN A 217 10.25 -3.03 23.06
C GLN A 217 11.08 -3.16 21.77
N ASP A 218 11.69 -2.06 21.32
CA ASP A 218 12.41 -1.99 20.03
C ASP A 218 13.93 -2.12 20.18
N ALA A 219 14.45 -2.02 21.41
CA ALA A 219 15.88 -2.11 21.71
C ALA A 219 16.60 -3.32 21.08
N PRO A 220 16.03 -4.56 21.04
CA PRO A 220 16.73 -5.70 20.47
C PRO A 220 17.05 -5.55 18.97
N VAL A 221 16.08 -5.12 18.16
CA VAL A 221 16.28 -4.94 16.71
C VAL A 221 17.17 -3.74 16.43
N MET A 222 17.00 -2.65 17.18
CA MET A 222 17.83 -1.44 17.08
C MET A 222 19.30 -1.73 17.42
N SER A 223 19.55 -2.57 18.43
CA SER A 223 20.91 -2.98 18.80
C SER A 223 21.57 -3.90 17.77
N LEU A 224 20.78 -4.75 17.10
CA LEU A 224 21.29 -5.57 16.01
C LEU A 224 21.62 -4.72 14.78
N LEU A 225 20.72 -3.78 14.43
CA LEU A 225 20.90 -2.85 13.32
C LEU A 225 22.18 -2.02 13.48
N ARG A 226 22.36 -1.39 14.65
CA ARG A 226 23.56 -0.60 14.96
C ARG A 226 24.84 -1.40 14.79
N ARG A 227 24.91 -2.59 15.42
CA ARG A 227 26.10 -3.46 15.34
C ARG A 227 26.42 -3.89 13.90
N GLY A 228 25.40 -4.22 13.11
CA GLY A 228 25.56 -4.57 11.70
C GLY A 228 26.16 -3.41 10.91
N SER A 229 25.61 -2.21 11.08
CA SER A 229 26.07 -0.99 10.40
C SER A 229 27.51 -0.62 10.78
N ASP A 230 27.81 -0.59 12.09
CA ASP A 230 29.16 -0.33 12.60
C ASP A 230 30.19 -1.33 12.03
N THR A 231 29.80 -2.60 11.90
CA THR A 231 30.65 -3.66 11.33
C THR A 231 30.89 -3.44 9.84
N VAL A 232 29.86 -3.06 9.07
CA VAL A 232 30.00 -2.75 7.63
C VAL A 232 30.91 -1.55 7.43
N ALA A 233 30.72 -0.46 8.17
CA ALA A 233 31.55 0.74 8.07
C ALA A 233 33.02 0.44 8.41
N ALA A 234 33.27 -0.29 9.51
CA ALA A 234 34.62 -0.70 9.90
C ALA A 234 35.28 -1.62 8.85
N ALA A 235 34.52 -2.57 8.31
CA ALA A 235 35.02 -3.49 7.29
C ALA A 235 35.34 -2.79 5.96
N ALA A 236 34.50 -1.83 5.54
CA ALA A 236 34.73 -1.01 4.35
C ALA A 236 36.01 -0.18 4.50
N ALA A 237 36.18 0.51 5.64
CA ALA A 237 37.39 1.29 5.93
C ALA A 237 38.66 0.42 6.01
N ALA A 238 38.56 -0.76 6.59
CA ALA A 238 39.69 -1.71 6.72
C ALA A 238 39.90 -2.59 5.47
N ARG A 239 39.05 -2.47 4.45
CA ARG A 239 39.03 -3.32 3.24
C ARG A 239 39.02 -4.82 3.56
N ARG A 240 38.16 -5.24 4.50
CA ARG A 240 38.08 -6.63 5.00
C ARG A 240 36.78 -7.32 4.57
N LEU A 241 36.89 -8.21 3.57
CA LEU A 241 35.73 -8.90 2.99
C LEU A 241 34.99 -9.82 3.98
N ASP A 242 35.74 -10.54 4.83
CA ASP A 242 35.19 -11.43 5.85
C ASP A 242 34.30 -10.70 6.86
N GLN A 243 34.76 -9.52 7.30
CA GLN A 243 34.02 -8.68 8.23
C GLN A 243 32.82 -8.01 7.55
N LEU A 244 32.97 -7.61 6.28
CA LEU A 244 31.89 -7.04 5.50
C LEU A 244 30.74 -8.03 5.35
N GLU A 245 31.04 -9.30 5.05
CA GLU A 245 30.04 -10.37 4.96
C GLU A 245 29.31 -10.58 6.29
N SER A 246 30.05 -10.63 7.39
CA SER A 246 29.45 -10.74 8.73
C SER A 246 28.56 -9.53 9.07
N GLY A 247 28.98 -8.32 8.71
CA GLY A 247 28.21 -7.10 8.92
C GLY A 247 26.92 -7.08 8.10
N LEU A 248 27.02 -7.42 6.80
CA LEU A 248 25.87 -7.49 5.89
C LEU A 248 24.87 -8.57 6.30
N MET A 249 25.31 -9.76 6.73
CA MET A 249 24.42 -10.78 7.28
C MET A 249 23.68 -10.30 8.54
N SER A 250 24.38 -9.58 9.42
CA SER A 250 23.79 -9.00 10.63
C SER A 250 22.76 -7.92 10.32
N LEU A 251 23.05 -7.05 9.33
CA LEU A 251 22.12 -6.05 8.82
C LEU A 251 20.90 -6.68 8.19
N GLN A 252 21.07 -7.66 7.29
CA GLN A 252 19.95 -8.34 6.65
C GLN A 252 19.03 -8.98 7.69
N ARG A 253 19.61 -9.62 8.72
CA ARG A 253 18.83 -10.15 9.83
C ARG A 253 18.08 -9.06 10.59
N ALA A 254 18.71 -7.92 10.87
CA ALA A 254 18.04 -6.78 11.52
C ALA A 254 16.89 -6.26 10.66
N ILE A 255 17.12 -6.08 9.36
CA ILE A 255 16.14 -5.58 8.39
C ILE A 255 14.92 -6.49 8.35
N ASN A 256 15.12 -7.79 8.16
CA ASN A 256 14.04 -8.77 8.10
C ASN A 256 13.23 -8.81 9.41
N LEU A 257 13.90 -8.80 10.56
CA LEU A 257 13.23 -8.79 11.86
C LEU A 257 12.48 -7.48 12.13
N GLY A 258 13.05 -6.35 11.70
CA GLY A 258 12.44 -5.03 11.86
C GLY A 258 11.21 -4.87 11.00
N LEU A 259 11.30 -5.14 9.69
CA LEU A 259 10.17 -5.05 8.77
C LEU A 259 8.98 -5.89 9.25
N ALA A 260 9.20 -7.17 9.54
CA ALA A 260 8.13 -8.05 10.03
C ALA A 260 7.58 -7.57 11.39
N GLY A 261 8.46 -7.33 12.37
CA GLY A 261 8.04 -6.98 13.73
C GLY A 261 7.36 -5.61 13.85
N PHE A 262 7.78 -4.60 13.08
CA PHE A 262 7.13 -3.29 13.07
C PHE A 262 5.82 -3.31 12.32
N ASN A 263 5.73 -4.09 11.25
CA ASN A 263 4.47 -4.28 10.56
C ASN A 263 3.43 -4.98 11.44
N ASP A 264 3.81 -6.04 12.18
CA ASP A 264 2.93 -6.70 13.16
C ASP A 264 2.42 -5.70 14.23
N LYS A 265 3.30 -4.84 14.73
CA LYS A 265 2.96 -3.81 15.72
C LYS A 265 2.06 -2.71 15.14
N LEU A 266 2.30 -2.31 13.89
CA LEU A 266 1.47 -1.37 13.14
C LEU A 266 0.06 -1.93 12.98
N LEU A 267 -0.07 -3.19 12.53
CA LEU A 267 -1.33 -3.91 12.37
C LEU A 267 -2.09 -4.04 13.70
N ALA A 268 -1.39 -4.40 14.78
CA ALA A 268 -1.98 -4.48 16.11
C ALA A 268 -2.52 -3.11 16.56
N ALA A 269 -1.73 -2.03 16.38
CA ALA A 269 -2.17 -0.68 16.72
C ALA A 269 -3.37 -0.21 15.87
N ALA A 270 -3.39 -0.56 14.58
CA ALA A 270 -4.49 -0.30 13.67
C ALA A 270 -5.77 -1.04 14.09
N GLY A 271 -5.67 -2.32 14.46
CA GLY A 271 -6.80 -3.12 14.94
C GLY A 271 -7.37 -2.65 16.28
N GLU A 272 -6.57 -1.97 17.11
CA GLU A 272 -6.98 -1.41 18.40
C GLU A 272 -7.52 0.03 18.32
N LEU A 273 -7.56 0.63 17.13
CA LEU A 273 -8.00 2.01 16.95
C LEU A 273 -9.50 2.13 17.33
N PRO A 274 -9.89 3.03 18.26
CA PRO A 274 -11.26 3.09 18.79
C PRO A 274 -12.24 3.81 17.85
N LEU A 275 -12.21 3.51 16.55
CA LEU A 275 -13.01 4.18 15.52
C LEU A 275 -14.51 4.04 15.75
N THR A 276 -14.97 2.89 16.26
CA THR A 276 -16.38 2.70 16.64
C THR A 276 -16.82 3.67 17.73
N ARG A 277 -16.00 3.84 18.79
CA ARG A 277 -16.31 4.77 19.89
C ARG A 277 -16.27 6.22 19.42
N LEU A 278 -15.31 6.57 18.55
CA LEU A 278 -15.29 7.90 17.95
C LEU A 278 -16.52 8.18 17.10
N ASN A 279 -16.99 7.20 16.32
CA ASN A 279 -18.21 7.33 15.53
C ASN A 279 -19.44 7.52 16.44
N GLU A 280 -19.55 6.77 17.52
CA GLU A 280 -20.60 6.94 18.55
C GLU A 280 -20.55 8.34 19.19
N ALA A 281 -19.34 8.82 19.51
CA ALA A 281 -19.13 10.17 20.05
C ALA A 281 -19.59 11.24 19.04
N MET A 282 -19.21 11.12 17.77
CA MET A 282 -19.61 12.04 16.70
C MET A 282 -21.14 12.04 16.47
N ALA A 283 -21.77 10.86 16.50
CA ALA A 283 -23.23 10.73 16.39
C ALA A 283 -23.96 11.36 17.58
N GLY A 284 -23.46 11.15 18.81
CA GLY A 284 -24.00 11.76 20.03
C GLY A 284 -23.84 13.29 20.04
N LEU A 285 -22.71 13.79 19.55
CA LEU A 285 -22.46 15.22 19.37
C LEU A 285 -23.45 15.84 18.39
N ARG A 286 -23.63 15.21 17.22
CA ARG A 286 -24.56 15.66 16.19
C ARG A 286 -25.99 15.77 16.70
N GLY A 287 -26.49 14.75 17.40
CA GLY A 287 -27.84 14.76 17.98
C GLY A 287 -28.07 15.94 18.92
N SER A 288 -27.03 16.33 19.67
CA SER A 288 -27.09 17.48 20.57
C SER A 288 -26.99 18.81 19.81
N LEU A 289 -26.10 18.92 18.82
CA LEU A 289 -25.87 20.15 18.04
C LEU A 289 -27.13 20.62 17.29
N VAL A 290 -27.93 19.69 16.76
CA VAL A 290 -29.19 20.02 16.05
C VAL A 290 -30.21 20.70 16.97
N SER A 291 -30.14 20.43 18.28
CA SER A 291 -31.06 21.00 19.26
C SER A 291 -30.62 22.35 19.84
N LEU A 292 -29.37 22.77 19.59
CA LEU A 292 -28.81 23.98 20.18
C LEU A 292 -29.14 25.22 19.34
N PRO A 293 -29.73 26.27 19.95
CA PRO A 293 -30.03 27.51 19.24
C PRO A 293 -28.73 28.23 18.83
N GLY A 294 -28.71 28.78 17.62
CA GLY A 294 -27.59 29.59 17.11
C GLY A 294 -26.44 28.80 16.50
N VAL A 295 -26.50 27.46 16.46
CA VAL A 295 -25.54 26.64 15.71
C VAL A 295 -25.87 26.71 14.21
N ASP A 296 -24.87 27.01 13.38
CA ASP A 296 -24.98 26.98 11.92
C ASP A 296 -25.38 25.57 11.44
N PRO A 297 -26.48 25.40 10.67
CA PRO A 297 -26.92 24.10 10.17
C PRO A 297 -25.87 23.37 9.30
N ALA A 298 -24.88 24.08 8.75
CA ALA A 298 -23.76 23.46 8.04
C ALA A 298 -22.83 22.65 8.98
N VAL A 299 -22.78 22.97 10.27
CA VAL A 299 -21.88 22.27 11.22
C VAL A 299 -22.37 20.85 11.50
N PRO A 300 -23.64 20.59 11.89
CA PRO A 300 -24.16 19.22 11.99
C PRO A 300 -23.95 18.39 10.73
N ALA A 301 -24.14 18.99 9.54
CA ALA A 301 -23.91 18.30 8.26
C ALA A 301 -22.44 17.91 8.05
N ARG A 302 -21.47 18.74 8.45
CA ARG A 302 -20.04 18.40 8.41
C ARG A 302 -19.68 17.32 9.41
N VAL A 303 -20.27 17.35 10.62
CA VAL A 303 -20.08 16.30 11.64
C VAL A 303 -20.63 14.97 11.13
N ASP A 304 -21.78 14.97 10.45
CA ASP A 304 -22.35 13.78 9.80
C ASP A 304 -21.42 13.21 8.71
N ALA A 305 -20.91 14.08 7.83
CA ALA A 305 -19.99 13.68 6.78
C ALA A 305 -18.67 13.13 7.35
N ALA A 306 -18.17 13.69 8.45
CA ALA A 306 -17.00 13.21 9.16
C ALA A 306 -17.24 11.84 9.81
N ALA A 307 -18.39 11.64 10.47
CA ALA A 307 -18.76 10.36 11.07
C ALA A 307 -18.84 9.24 10.02
N ALA A 308 -19.54 9.50 8.90
CA ALA A 308 -19.65 8.54 7.79
C ALA A 308 -18.29 8.23 7.15
N ALA A 309 -17.43 9.24 6.99
CA ALA A 309 -16.09 9.07 6.45
C ALA A 309 -15.19 8.23 7.38
N MET A 310 -15.25 8.47 8.70
CA MET A 310 -14.50 7.72 9.69
C MET A 310 -14.93 6.25 9.75
N ASP A 311 -16.23 5.99 9.69
CA ASP A 311 -16.80 4.64 9.63
C ASP A 311 -16.39 3.90 8.35
N ALA A 312 -16.27 4.61 7.22
CA ALA A 312 -15.73 4.04 5.99
C ALA A 312 -14.23 3.70 6.09
N LEU A 313 -13.41 4.61 6.64
CA LEU A 313 -11.99 4.35 6.91
C LEU A 313 -11.80 3.16 7.86
N ALA A 314 -12.66 3.04 8.89
CA ALA A 314 -12.64 1.93 9.84
C ALA A 314 -12.85 0.57 9.18
N ARG A 315 -13.90 0.47 8.35
CA ARG A 315 -14.16 -0.76 7.58
C ARG A 315 -13.00 -1.10 6.66
N GLN A 316 -12.46 -0.11 5.95
CA GLN A 316 -11.35 -0.33 5.04
C GLN A 316 -10.10 -0.81 5.80
N LEU A 317 -9.81 -0.24 6.96
CA LEU A 317 -8.68 -0.64 7.80
C LEU A 317 -8.80 -2.09 8.26
N VAL A 318 -9.97 -2.49 8.76
CA VAL A 318 -10.22 -3.88 9.19
C VAL A 318 -10.00 -4.86 8.03
N VAL A 319 -10.54 -4.55 6.85
CA VAL A 319 -10.37 -5.42 5.67
C VAL A 319 -8.90 -5.53 5.26
N LEU A 320 -8.17 -4.41 5.19
CA LEU A 320 -6.76 -4.42 4.79
C LEU A 320 -5.86 -5.11 5.83
N VAL A 321 -6.09 -4.88 7.13
CA VAL A 321 -5.36 -5.56 8.21
C VAL A 321 -5.57 -7.07 8.15
N GLN A 322 -6.81 -7.51 7.94
CA GLN A 322 -7.13 -8.94 7.83
C GLN A 322 -6.50 -9.56 6.58
N ALA A 323 -6.67 -8.92 5.41
CA ALA A 323 -6.08 -9.40 4.16
C ALA A 323 -4.55 -9.44 4.25
N HIS A 324 -3.94 -8.45 4.92
CA HIS A 324 -2.50 -8.41 5.14
C HIS A 324 -2.04 -9.60 5.98
N GLY A 325 -2.64 -9.84 7.15
CA GLY A 325 -2.26 -10.97 8.01
C GLY A 325 -2.33 -12.31 7.27
N GLN A 326 -3.41 -12.55 6.54
CA GLN A 326 -3.57 -13.74 5.70
C GLN A 326 -2.51 -13.83 4.59
N SER A 327 -2.15 -12.69 3.98
CA SER A 327 -1.11 -12.65 2.95
C SER A 327 0.28 -12.90 3.51
N GLN A 328 0.55 -12.46 4.74
CA GLN A 328 1.83 -12.69 5.42
C GLN A 328 2.04 -14.18 5.73
N ASP A 329 1.02 -14.85 6.26
CA ASP A 329 1.07 -16.30 6.51
C ASP A 329 1.39 -17.09 5.21
N LEU A 330 0.75 -16.70 4.10
CA LEU A 330 1.00 -17.29 2.79
C LEU A 330 2.40 -16.95 2.23
N ASP A 331 2.87 -15.71 2.39
CA ASP A 331 4.21 -15.30 1.93
C ASP A 331 5.31 -16.06 2.68
N ASP A 332 5.16 -16.22 3.99
CA ASP A 332 6.09 -16.96 4.82
C ASP A 332 6.20 -18.42 4.39
N GLU A 333 5.07 -19.07 4.11
CA GLU A 333 5.04 -20.44 3.59
C GLU A 333 5.66 -20.53 2.19
N LEU A 334 5.36 -19.58 1.30
CA LEU A 334 5.97 -19.53 -0.03
C LEU A 334 7.48 -19.32 0.02
N ARG A 335 7.98 -18.49 0.94
CA ARG A 335 9.42 -18.28 1.16
C ARG A 335 10.07 -19.53 1.75
N ARG A 336 9.42 -20.21 2.68
CA ARG A 336 9.88 -21.47 3.28
C ARG A 336 10.07 -22.53 2.20
N VAL A 337 9.02 -22.82 1.43
CA VAL A 337 9.05 -23.78 0.31
C VAL A 337 10.11 -23.38 -0.70
N ALA A 338 10.15 -22.10 -1.10
CA ALA A 338 11.12 -21.66 -2.09
C ALA A 338 12.57 -21.73 -1.60
N THR A 339 12.85 -21.56 -0.30
CA THR A 339 14.19 -21.68 0.26
C THR A 339 14.67 -23.13 0.20
N THR A 340 13.83 -24.07 0.63
CA THR A 340 14.13 -25.51 0.52
C THR A 340 14.28 -25.91 -0.95
N PHE A 341 13.34 -25.49 -1.80
CA PHE A 341 13.32 -25.76 -3.23
C PHE A 341 14.58 -25.24 -3.95
N VAL A 342 14.97 -23.99 -3.75
CA VAL A 342 16.14 -23.39 -4.43
C VAL A 342 17.45 -24.01 -3.95
N LEU A 343 17.57 -24.36 -2.67
CA LEU A 343 18.79 -24.93 -2.12
C LEU A 343 18.95 -26.42 -2.47
N GLN A 344 17.85 -27.17 -2.53
CA GLN A 344 17.89 -28.64 -2.64
C GLN A 344 17.37 -29.18 -3.98
N HIS A 345 16.78 -28.34 -4.83
CA HIS A 345 16.09 -28.72 -6.06
C HIS A 345 15.01 -29.80 -5.81
N ASP A 346 14.38 -29.77 -4.63
CA ASP A 346 13.39 -30.77 -4.23
C ASP A 346 11.97 -30.33 -4.64
N ILE A 347 11.51 -30.80 -5.81
CA ILE A 347 10.13 -30.60 -6.28
C ILE A 347 9.11 -31.30 -5.36
N GLY A 348 9.54 -32.34 -4.63
CA GLY A 348 8.73 -33.02 -3.63
C GLY A 348 8.23 -32.05 -2.55
N GLU A 349 9.04 -31.07 -2.17
CA GLU A 349 8.65 -30.05 -1.20
C GLU A 349 7.46 -29.21 -1.69
N VAL A 350 7.48 -28.76 -2.96
CA VAL A 350 6.37 -28.01 -3.56
C VAL A 350 5.10 -28.87 -3.55
N ARG A 351 5.20 -30.16 -3.91
CA ARG A 351 4.06 -31.09 -3.90
C ARG A 351 3.48 -31.29 -2.51
N ASN A 352 4.33 -31.47 -1.52
CA ASN A 352 3.93 -31.73 -0.15
C ASN A 352 3.24 -30.52 0.49
N ALA A 353 3.77 -29.32 0.26
CA ALA A 353 3.26 -28.08 0.85
C ALA A 353 2.07 -27.47 0.07
N TRP A 354 1.76 -27.95 -1.14
CA TRP A 354 0.79 -27.26 -2.00
C TRP A 354 -0.64 -27.20 -1.42
N GLU A 355 -1.10 -28.25 -0.75
CA GLU A 355 -2.42 -28.23 -0.10
C GLU A 355 -2.47 -27.22 1.05
N ASP A 356 -1.37 -27.08 1.81
CA ASP A 356 -1.26 -26.09 2.88
C ASP A 356 -1.23 -24.66 2.31
N ILE A 357 -0.48 -24.43 1.23
CA ILE A 357 -0.48 -23.16 0.48
C ILE A 357 -1.90 -22.80 0.00
N LYS A 358 -2.64 -23.75 -0.56
CA LYS A 358 -4.04 -23.53 -0.98
C LYS A 358 -4.94 -23.22 0.20
N ALA A 359 -4.76 -23.90 1.33
CA ALA A 359 -5.52 -23.64 2.55
C ALA A 359 -5.27 -22.22 3.07
N LEU A 360 -4.01 -21.74 3.02
CA LEU A 360 -3.65 -20.36 3.38
C LEU A 360 -4.18 -19.33 2.38
N ALA A 361 -4.24 -19.65 1.08
CA ALA A 361 -4.78 -18.76 0.05
C ALA A 361 -6.32 -18.69 0.04
N ALA A 362 -7.01 -19.72 0.54
CA ALA A 362 -8.47 -19.81 0.47
C ALA A 362 -9.22 -18.63 1.14
N PRO A 363 -8.84 -18.15 2.34
CA PRO A 363 -9.44 -16.97 2.95
C PRO A 363 -9.29 -15.70 2.11
N LEU A 364 -8.14 -15.51 1.46
CA LEU A 364 -7.93 -14.39 0.54
C LEU A 364 -8.92 -14.47 -0.63
N HIS A 365 -9.13 -15.68 -1.17
CA HIS A 365 -10.10 -15.90 -2.26
C HIS A 365 -11.57 -15.77 -1.83
N ALA A 366 -11.90 -16.03 -0.57
CA ALA A 366 -13.26 -15.88 -0.07
C ALA A 366 -13.66 -14.41 0.16
N GLY A 367 -12.69 -13.50 0.29
CA GLY A 367 -12.90 -12.06 0.39
C GLY A 367 -13.36 -11.45 -0.94
N GLU A 368 -14.57 -11.78 -1.39
CA GLU A 368 -15.18 -11.17 -2.57
C GLU A 368 -15.89 -9.85 -2.17
N GLY A 369 -15.27 -8.71 -2.50
CA GLY A 369 -15.84 -7.37 -2.32
C GLY A 369 -14.97 -6.27 -2.91
N GLU A 370 -15.53 -5.06 -3.08
CA GLU A 370 -14.84 -3.85 -3.59
C GLU A 370 -13.56 -3.47 -2.82
N ALA A 371 -13.37 -4.03 -1.62
CA ALA A 371 -12.22 -3.79 -0.76
C ALA A 371 -11.08 -4.80 -0.94
N ALA A 372 -11.23 -5.84 -1.79
CA ALA A 372 -10.12 -6.71 -2.12
C ALA A 372 -9.03 -5.93 -2.86
N ALA A 373 -7.77 -6.11 -2.43
CA ALA A 373 -6.65 -5.51 -3.14
C ALA A 373 -6.65 -5.97 -4.61
N PRO A 374 -6.37 -5.07 -5.56
CA PRO A 374 -6.27 -5.43 -6.97
C PRO A 374 -5.23 -6.53 -7.20
N GLY A 375 -5.42 -7.36 -8.22
CA GLY A 375 -4.52 -8.45 -8.58
C GLY A 375 -4.87 -9.83 -8.01
N LEU A 376 -5.81 -9.95 -7.07
CA LEU A 376 -6.17 -11.23 -6.47
C LEU A 376 -6.72 -12.26 -7.49
N ALA A 377 -7.50 -11.80 -8.48
CA ALA A 377 -8.00 -12.67 -9.55
C ALA A 377 -6.86 -13.36 -10.30
N ARG A 378 -5.74 -12.65 -10.50
CA ARG A 378 -4.56 -13.19 -11.15
C ARG A 378 -3.83 -14.21 -10.29
N ILE A 379 -3.77 -13.99 -8.97
CA ILE A 379 -3.23 -14.97 -8.05
C ILE A 379 -4.01 -16.28 -8.16
N ARG A 380 -5.35 -16.23 -8.25
CA ARG A 380 -6.19 -17.41 -8.50
C ARG A 380 -5.86 -18.11 -9.82
N GLU A 381 -5.69 -17.33 -10.91
CA GLU A 381 -5.30 -17.89 -12.22
C GLU A 381 -3.94 -18.58 -12.18
N GLU A 382 -2.94 -17.98 -11.53
CA GLU A 382 -1.61 -18.58 -11.41
C GLU A 382 -1.64 -19.81 -10.47
N GLN A 383 -2.45 -19.79 -9.41
CA GLN A 383 -2.67 -20.98 -8.57
C GLN A 383 -3.23 -22.15 -9.39
N ALA A 384 -4.27 -21.91 -10.21
CA ALA A 384 -4.86 -22.94 -11.06
C ALA A 384 -3.86 -23.51 -12.09
N ARG A 385 -2.86 -22.72 -12.51
CA ARG A 385 -1.78 -23.21 -13.39
C ARG A 385 -0.79 -24.11 -12.65
N VAL A 386 -0.51 -23.82 -11.39
CA VAL A 386 0.30 -24.72 -10.55
C VAL A 386 -0.45 -26.02 -10.31
N ASP A 387 -1.76 -25.97 -10.00
CA ASP A 387 -2.62 -27.17 -9.90
C ASP A 387 -2.49 -28.05 -11.15
N GLY A 388 -2.71 -27.47 -12.34
CA GLY A 388 -2.60 -28.22 -13.60
C GLY A 388 -1.17 -28.72 -13.93
N ALA A 389 -0.12 -28.06 -13.43
CA ALA A 389 1.25 -28.53 -13.59
C ALA A 389 1.56 -29.73 -12.66
N LEU A 390 1.04 -29.70 -11.43
CA LEU A 390 1.21 -30.77 -10.45
C LEU A 390 0.58 -32.09 -10.92
N ASP A 391 -0.56 -32.02 -11.61
CA ASP A 391 -1.25 -33.16 -12.25
C ASP A 391 -0.43 -33.80 -13.38
N GLY A 392 0.33 -32.99 -14.14
CA GLY A 392 1.07 -33.42 -15.34
C GLY A 392 2.40 -34.12 -15.08
N GLN A 393 2.84 -34.20 -13.82
CA GLN A 393 4.13 -34.78 -13.38
C GLN A 393 5.41 -34.18 -14.02
N ASP A 394 5.31 -33.09 -14.77
CA ASP A 394 6.46 -32.38 -15.36
C ASP A 394 7.10 -31.44 -14.34
N GLU A 395 8.25 -31.86 -13.78
CA GLU A 395 8.98 -31.13 -12.76
C GLU A 395 9.42 -29.73 -13.19
N ALA A 396 9.90 -29.57 -14.43
CA ALA A 396 10.33 -28.27 -14.95
C ALA A 396 9.15 -27.31 -15.05
N ARG A 397 7.99 -27.82 -15.47
CA ARG A 397 6.75 -27.04 -15.54
C ARG A 397 6.23 -26.66 -14.16
N ILE A 398 6.28 -27.57 -13.18
CA ILE A 398 5.90 -27.27 -11.79
C ILE A 398 6.76 -26.14 -11.23
N GLU A 399 8.07 -26.24 -11.42
CA GLU A 399 9.02 -25.23 -10.99
C GLU A 399 8.73 -23.86 -11.64
N GLU A 400 8.51 -23.83 -12.96
CA GLU A 400 8.18 -22.59 -13.69
C GLU A 400 6.90 -21.95 -13.16
N MET A 401 5.82 -22.74 -13.05
CA MET A 401 4.52 -22.24 -12.60
C MET A 401 4.56 -21.79 -11.14
N PHE A 402 5.26 -22.52 -10.26
CA PHE A 402 5.41 -22.14 -8.85
C PHE A 402 6.20 -20.82 -8.70
N ARG A 403 7.32 -20.67 -9.42
CA ARG A 403 8.10 -19.42 -9.43
C ARG A 403 7.24 -18.24 -9.92
N ARG A 404 6.42 -18.46 -10.95
CA ARG A 404 5.50 -17.46 -11.48
C ARG A 404 4.42 -17.09 -10.46
N TYR A 405 3.79 -18.08 -9.82
CA TYR A 405 2.81 -17.87 -8.75
C TYR A 405 3.40 -17.03 -7.61
N ARG A 406 4.56 -17.44 -7.06
CA ARG A 406 5.25 -16.71 -5.99
C ARG A 406 5.59 -15.27 -6.40
N SER A 407 6.14 -15.07 -7.59
CA SER A 407 6.49 -13.72 -8.08
C SER A 407 5.26 -12.81 -8.16
N ARG A 408 4.14 -13.34 -8.67
CA ARG A 408 2.87 -12.60 -8.73
C ARG A 408 2.30 -12.34 -7.35
N PHE A 409 2.34 -13.32 -6.46
CA PHE A 409 1.89 -13.16 -5.08
C PHE A 409 2.70 -12.09 -4.34
N ALA A 410 4.03 -12.09 -4.47
CA ALA A 410 4.89 -11.08 -3.88
C ALA A 410 4.57 -9.66 -4.41
N ALA A 411 4.20 -9.53 -5.69
CA ALA A 411 3.76 -8.25 -6.25
C ALA A 411 2.40 -7.80 -5.68
N TYR A 412 1.45 -8.72 -5.56
CA TYR A 412 0.16 -8.49 -4.91
C TYR A 412 0.36 -8.06 -3.45
N PHE A 413 1.17 -8.78 -2.69
CA PHE A 413 1.38 -8.50 -1.27
C PHE A 413 2.04 -7.14 -1.05
N ARG A 414 3.04 -6.76 -1.86
CA ARG A 414 3.60 -5.39 -1.84
C ARG A 414 2.57 -4.31 -2.15
N ALA A 415 1.63 -4.57 -3.06
CA ALA A 415 0.57 -3.62 -3.37
C ALA A 415 -0.42 -3.48 -2.21
N LEU A 416 -0.79 -4.58 -1.56
CA LEU A 416 -1.64 -4.62 -0.38
C LEU A 416 -0.99 -3.89 0.81
N ASP A 417 0.27 -4.17 1.10
CA ASP A 417 1.05 -3.49 2.13
C ASP A 417 1.08 -1.97 1.89
N LYS A 418 1.41 -1.55 0.66
CA LYS A 418 1.36 -0.14 0.27
C LYS A 418 -0.01 0.49 0.51
N GLN A 419 -1.11 -0.19 0.15
CA GLN A 419 -2.46 0.33 0.39
C GLN A 419 -2.76 0.51 1.88
N LEU A 420 -2.35 -0.43 2.71
CA LEU A 420 -2.50 -0.34 4.15
C LEU A 420 -1.68 0.83 4.73
N LEU A 421 -0.42 0.98 4.31
CA LEU A 421 0.44 2.10 4.74
C LEU A 421 -0.13 3.46 4.31
N ASP A 422 -0.65 3.55 3.09
CA ASP A 422 -1.31 4.76 2.59
C ASP A 422 -2.56 5.08 3.40
N LEU A 423 -3.37 4.07 3.76
CA LEU A 423 -4.54 4.26 4.64
C LEU A 423 -4.12 4.70 6.05
N CYS A 424 -3.06 4.11 6.61
CA CYS A 424 -2.51 4.52 7.90
C CYS A 424 -2.05 5.99 7.87
N ALA A 425 -1.42 6.44 6.78
CA ALA A 425 -1.06 7.85 6.60
C ALA A 425 -2.30 8.77 6.52
N GLN A 426 -3.39 8.33 5.88
CA GLN A 426 -4.64 9.09 5.88
C GLN A 426 -5.23 9.19 7.29
N ILE A 427 -5.19 8.11 8.07
CA ILE A 427 -5.63 8.12 9.48
C ILE A 427 -4.73 9.03 10.32
N GLU A 428 -3.42 9.01 10.09
CA GLU A 428 -2.45 9.89 10.76
C GLU A 428 -2.74 11.38 10.53
N SER A 429 -3.21 11.75 9.33
CA SER A 429 -3.59 13.13 9.03
C SER A 429 -4.74 13.69 9.90
N ILE A 430 -5.44 12.81 10.64
CA ILE A 430 -6.51 13.19 11.58
C ILE A 430 -5.91 13.70 12.92
N ASP A 431 -4.65 13.39 13.23
CA ASP A 431 -4.01 13.77 14.52
C ASP A 431 -4.01 15.28 14.75
N GLU A 432 -3.66 16.09 13.74
CA GLU A 432 -3.60 17.55 13.88
C GLU A 432 -4.99 18.17 14.18
N PRO A 433 -6.05 17.93 13.38
CA PRO A 433 -7.40 18.41 13.70
C PRO A 433 -7.90 17.96 15.07
N LEU A 434 -7.60 16.72 15.46
CA LEU A 434 -7.99 16.17 16.76
C LEU A 434 -7.21 16.83 17.91
N GLY A 435 -5.92 17.08 17.71
CA GLY A 435 -5.07 17.82 18.64
C GLY A 435 -5.54 19.27 18.84
N LEU A 436 -5.97 19.95 17.76
CA LEU A 436 -6.57 21.28 17.83
C LEU A 436 -7.88 21.30 18.63
N LEU A 437 -8.73 20.28 18.45
CA LEU A 437 -9.95 20.13 19.25
C LEU A 437 -9.63 19.96 20.74
N LEU A 438 -8.72 19.03 21.07
CA LEU A 438 -8.33 18.73 22.44
C LEU A 438 -7.66 19.93 23.13
N GLY A 439 -6.75 20.63 22.44
CA GLY A 439 -6.06 21.80 22.98
C GLY A 439 -6.97 22.99 23.28
N ARG A 440 -8.19 23.03 22.73
CA ARG A 440 -9.21 24.03 23.10
C ARG A 440 -10.09 23.62 24.28
N LEU A 441 -10.11 22.33 24.61
CA LEU A 441 -10.90 21.80 25.74
C LEU A 441 -10.16 21.92 27.08
N THR A 442 -8.83 21.97 27.03
CA THR A 442 -7.91 22.27 28.13
C THR A 442 -7.82 23.77 28.36
#